data_AF-A0A3E0WW91-F1
#
_entry.id   AF-A0A3E0WW91-F1
#
_cell.length_a   1.000
_cell.length_b   1.000
_cell.length_c   1.000
_cell.angle_alpha   90.00
_cell.angle_beta   90.00
_cell.angle_gamma   90.00
#
_symmetry.space_group_name_H-M   'P 1'
#
loop_
_entity.id
_entity.type
_entity.pdbx_description
1 polymer ?
#
loop_
_entity_poly.entity_id
_entity_poly.type
_entity_poly.pdbx_seq_one_letter_code
_entity_poly.pdbx_strand_id
1 'polypeptide(L)'
;MFQSVLTIGAILVVAVIVLSLVLLKATSKDSYTGYFPGIGVGLAGLVFLMFAASIDKVEIMGAGLGGWGIASLFAAAIGLIITALADTYANVKA
;
A
#
# COMPACT_ATOMS: atom_id res chain seq x y z
N MET A 1 -3.45 -2.06 19.95
CA MET A 1 -2.29 -1.69 19.09
C MET A 1 -1.90 -2.78 18.09
N PHE A 2 -1.27 -3.90 18.48
CA PHE A 2 -0.76 -4.87 17.48
C PHE A 2 -1.84 -5.48 16.57
N GLN A 3 -2.95 -5.94 17.15
CA GLN A 3 -4.08 -6.47 16.37
C GLN A 3 -4.65 -5.42 15.42
N SER A 4 -4.84 -4.18 15.88
CA SER A 4 -5.33 -3.07 15.04
C SER A 4 -4.43 -2.81 13.84
N VAL A 5 -3.11 -2.78 14.04
CA VAL A 5 -2.12 -2.58 12.96
C VAL A 5 -2.18 -3.70 11.94
N LEU A 6 -2.30 -4.95 12.38
CA LEU A 6 -2.47 -6.09 11.48
C LEU A 6 -3.78 -6.01 10.67
N THR A 7 -4.89 -5.66 11.32
CA THR A 7 -6.18 -5.50 10.65
C THR A 7 -6.14 -4.40 9.61
N ILE A 8 -5.59 -3.22 9.96
CA ILE A 8 -5.42 -2.09 9.04
C ILE A 8 -4.52 -2.50 7.86
N GLY A 9 -3.38 -3.13 8.15
CA GLY A 9 -2.45 -3.60 7.13
C GLY A 9 -3.10 -4.59 6.17
N ALA A 10 -3.84 -5.58 6.67
CA ALA A 10 -4.54 -6.56 5.83
C ALA A 10 -5.57 -5.90 4.90
N ILE A 11 -6.35 -4.95 5.41
CA ILE A 11 -7.34 -4.21 4.61
C ILE A 11 -6.63 -3.37 3.53
N LEU A 12 -5.57 -2.65 3.91
CA LEU A 12 -4.80 -1.82 2.97
C LEU A 12 -4.13 -2.68 1.88
N VAL A 13 -3.59 -3.86 2.23
CA VAL A 13 -3.02 -4.81 1.26
C VAL A 13 -4.07 -5.13 0.20
N VAL A 14 -5.27 -5.55 0.61
CA VAL A 14 -6.35 -5.91 -0.32
C VAL A 14 -6.73 -4.71 -1.19
N ALA A 15 -6.91 -3.53 -0.58
CA ALA A 15 -7.27 -2.32 -1.31
C ALA A 15 -6.22 -1.92 -2.36
N VAL A 16 -4.94 -1.93 -2.00
CA VAL A 16 -3.83 -1.61 -2.91
C VAL A 16 -3.79 -2.60 -4.07
N ILE A 17 -3.84 -3.91 -3.77
CA ILE A 17 -3.82 -4.94 -4.82
C ILE A 17 -4.99 -4.76 -5.79
N VAL A 18 -6.21 -4.62 -5.27
CA VAL A 18 -7.40 -4.48 -6.13
C VAL A 18 -7.28 -3.25 -7.02
N LEU A 19 -6.91 -2.10 -6.45
CA LEU A 19 -6.74 -0.87 -7.23
C LEU A 19 -5.64 -1.01 -8.28
N SER A 20 -4.48 -1.55 -7.91
CA SER A 20 -3.36 -1.78 -8.82
C SER A 20 -3.70 -2.70 -9.98
N LEU A 21 -4.39 -3.83 -9.71
CA LEU A 21 -4.80 -4.77 -10.75
C LEU A 21 -5.87 -4.18 -11.67
N VAL A 22 -6.83 -3.43 -11.12
CA VAL A 22 -7.83 -2.72 -11.93
C VAL A 22 -7.16 -1.71 -12.85
N LEU A 23 -6.23 -0.90 -12.33
CA LEU A 23 -5.48 0.07 -13.13
C LEU A 23 -4.65 -0.61 -14.20
N LEU A 24 -3.92 -1.67 -13.86
CA LEU A 24 -3.10 -2.43 -14.80
C LEU A 24 -3.91 -3.00 -15.96
N LYS A 25 -5.17 -3.37 -15.72
CA LYS A 25 -6.09 -3.86 -16.76
C LYS A 25 -6.78 -2.73 -17.54
N ALA A 26 -7.00 -1.58 -16.91
CA ALA A 26 -7.73 -0.46 -17.51
C ALA A 26 -6.84 0.49 -18.32
N THR A 27 -5.52 0.47 -18.11
CA THR A 27 -4.58 1.35 -18.81
C THR A 27 -3.79 0.62 -19.92
N SER A 28 -3.06 1.37 -20.74
CA SER A 28 -2.16 0.79 -21.75
C SER A 28 -1.06 -0.05 -21.10
N LYS A 29 -0.56 -1.05 -21.83
CA LYS A 29 0.50 -1.96 -21.36
C LYS A 29 1.82 -1.25 -21.06
N ASP A 30 2.10 -0.15 -21.74
CA ASP A 30 3.30 0.67 -21.50
C ASP A 30 3.14 1.62 -20.30
N SER A 31 2.00 1.60 -19.61
CA SER A 31 1.69 2.51 -18.51
C SER A 31 2.05 1.91 -17.15
N TYR A 32 2.83 2.65 -16.36
CA TYR A 32 3.18 2.29 -14.98
C TYR A 32 2.12 2.67 -13.93
N THR A 33 0.93 3.07 -14.37
CA THR A 33 -0.19 3.50 -13.50
C THR A 33 -0.62 2.45 -12.49
N GLY A 34 -0.46 1.16 -12.79
CA GLY A 34 -0.73 0.07 -11.86
C GLY A 34 0.09 0.16 -10.56
N TYR A 35 1.27 0.79 -10.59
CA TYR A 35 2.16 0.93 -9.43
C TYR A 35 1.81 2.12 -8.53
N PHE A 36 0.99 3.06 -9.01
CA PHE A 36 0.70 4.30 -8.27
C PHE A 36 0.01 4.08 -6.91
N PRO A 37 -0.98 3.18 -6.77
CA PRO A 37 -1.58 2.91 -5.46
C PRO A 37 -0.54 2.44 -4.44
N GLY A 38 0.33 1.50 -4.83
CA GLY A 38 1.39 0.97 -3.96
C GLY A 38 2.40 2.05 -3.56
N ILE A 39 2.88 2.85 -4.53
CA ILE A 39 3.81 3.95 -4.26
C ILE A 39 3.17 5.01 -3.36
N GLY A 40 1.93 5.42 -3.66
CA GLY A 40 1.22 6.43 -2.88
C GLY A 40 1.00 6.02 -1.43
N VAL A 41 0.55 4.78 -1.20
CA VAL A 41 0.37 4.24 0.16
C VAL A 41 1.72 4.09 0.87
N GLY A 42 2.78 3.70 0.16
CA GLY A 42 4.13 3.62 0.71
C GLY A 42 4.66 4.97 1.18
N LEU A 43 4.50 6.02 0.36
CA LEU A 43 4.89 7.38 0.71
C LEU A 43 4.08 7.91 1.90
N ALA A 44 2.78 7.67 1.94
CA ALA A 44 1.94 8.01 3.10
C ALA A 44 2.42 7.30 4.37
N GLY A 45 2.84 6.03 4.26
CA GLY A 45 3.42 5.27 5.36
C GLY A 45 4.70 5.90 5.92
N LEU A 46 5.60 6.35 5.05
CA LEU A 46 6.81 7.08 5.45
C LEU A 46 6.47 8.39 6.18
N VAL A 47 5.48 9.13 5.67
CA VAL A 47 5.00 10.38 6.30
C VAL A 47 4.48 10.10 7.71
N PHE A 48 3.65 9.06 7.89
CA PHE A 48 3.15 8.69 9.21
C PHE A 48 4.27 8.27 10.17
N LEU A 49 5.30 7.55 9.69
CA LEU A 49 6.46 7.21 10.52
C LEU A 49 7.26 8.44 10.93
N MET A 50 7.48 9.40 10.03
CA MET A 50 8.22 10.62 10.35
C MET A 50 7.54 11.42 11.47
N PHE A 51 6.21 11.48 11.46
CA PHE A 51 5.44 12.20 12.48
C PHE A 51 5.16 11.38 13.74
N ALA A 52 5.41 10.07 13.73
CA ALA A 52 5.08 9.19 14.85
C ALA A 52 5.78 9.56 16.16
N ALA A 53 7.00 10.12 16.09
CA ALA A 53 7.76 10.55 17.27
C ALA A 53 7.49 12.00 17.69
N SER A 54 6.78 12.79 16.87
CA SER A 54 6.54 14.23 17.13
C SER A 54 5.10 14.54 17.51
N ILE A 55 4.16 13.60 17.27
CA ILE A 55 2.73 13.79 17.50
C ILE A 55 2.22 12.68 18.44
N ASP A 56 2.30 12.93 19.74
CA ASP A 56 2.04 11.92 20.79
C ASP A 56 0.57 11.58 21.03
N LYS A 57 -0.38 12.25 20.38
CA LYS A 57 -1.82 12.17 20.74
C LYS A 57 -2.77 11.77 19.61
N VAL A 58 -2.25 11.30 18.48
CA VAL A 58 -3.12 10.87 17.37
C VAL A 58 -3.21 9.35 17.35
N GLU A 59 -4.33 8.84 17.84
CA GLU A 59 -4.75 7.45 17.66
C GLU A 59 -5.99 7.40 16.77
N ILE A 60 -5.93 6.55 15.74
CA ILE A 60 -7.03 6.30 14.82
C ILE A 60 -7.24 4.80 14.76
N MET A 61 -8.45 4.34 15.06
CA MET A 61 -8.82 2.92 15.07
C MET A 61 -7.92 2.05 15.99
N GLY A 62 -7.47 2.61 17.12
CA GLY A 62 -6.62 1.91 18.10
C GLY A 62 -5.17 1.69 17.65
N ALA A 63 -4.73 2.43 16.62
CA ALA A 63 -3.35 2.52 16.18
C ALA A 63 -2.91 3.99 16.11
N GLY A 64 -1.75 4.29 16.68
CA GLY A 64 -1.10 5.59 16.50
C GLY A 64 -0.52 5.77 15.09
N LEU A 65 0.03 6.95 14.80
CA LEU A 65 0.67 7.24 13.51
C LEU A 65 1.77 6.24 13.15
N GLY A 66 2.58 5.80 14.12
CA GLY A 66 3.60 4.77 13.87
C GLY A 66 2.99 3.44 13.39
N GLY A 67 1.84 3.05 13.95
CA GLY A 67 1.11 1.85 13.55
C GLY A 67 0.53 1.97 12.13
N TRP A 68 -0.09 3.11 11.80
CA TRP A 68 -0.55 3.41 10.45
C TRP A 68 0.60 3.47 9.44
N GLY A 69 1.76 3.98 9.85
CA GLY A 69 2.97 4.01 9.04
C GLY A 69 3.44 2.60 8.65
N ILE A 70 3.63 1.73 9.64
CA ILE A 70 4.05 0.34 9.40
C ILE A 70 3.01 -0.42 8.56
N ALA A 71 1.71 -0.28 8.89
CA ALA A 71 0.64 -0.94 8.13
C ALA A 71 0.63 -0.52 6.65
N SER A 72 0.83 0.78 6.39
CA SER A 72 0.85 1.33 5.02
C SER A 72 2.08 0.86 4.25
N LEU A 73 3.26 0.87 4.86
CA LEU A 73 4.49 0.37 4.23
C LEU A 73 4.40 -1.12 3.91
N PHE A 74 3.86 -1.92 4.84
CA PHE A 74 3.62 -3.33 4.60
C PHE A 74 2.66 -3.55 3.43
N ALA A 75 1.54 -2.82 3.41
CA ALA A 75 0.57 -2.89 2.33
C ALA A 75 1.15 -2.49 0.97
N ALA A 76 1.94 -1.42 0.93
CA ALA A 76 2.64 -0.98 -0.25
C ALA A 76 3.62 -2.03 -0.77
N ALA A 77 4.43 -2.62 0.11
CA ALA A 77 5.41 -3.64 -0.28
C ALA A 77 4.73 -4.85 -0.94
N ILE A 78 3.71 -5.42 -0.29
CA ILE A 78 2.97 -6.57 -0.83
C ILE A 78 2.23 -6.18 -2.12
N GLY A 79 1.57 -5.03 -2.14
CA GLY A 79 0.85 -4.53 -3.31
C GLY A 79 1.76 -4.34 -4.53
N LEU A 80 2.95 -3.77 -4.34
CA LEU A 80 3.94 -3.58 -5.42
C LEU A 80 4.49 -4.91 -5.93
N ILE A 81 4.79 -5.87 -5.04
CA ILE A 81 5.24 -7.22 -5.44
C ILE A 81 4.18 -7.90 -6.30
N ILE A 82 2.91 -7.92 -5.86
CA ILE A 82 1.83 -8.58 -6.60
C ILE A 82 1.56 -7.87 -7.93
N THR A 83 1.62 -6.54 -7.95
CA THR A 83 1.49 -5.76 -9.18
C THR A 83 2.59 -6.11 -10.17
N ALA A 84 3.85 -6.17 -9.74
CA ALA A 84 4.98 -6.55 -10.59
C ALA A 84 4.84 -7.96 -11.17
N LEU A 85 4.36 -8.92 -10.38
CA LEU A 85 4.08 -10.27 -10.85
C LEU A 85 2.97 -10.26 -11.92
N ALA A 86 1.85 -9.59 -11.63
CA ALA A 86 0.71 -9.52 -12.56
C ALA A 86 1.09 -8.81 -13.88
N ASP A 87 1.86 -7.73 -13.80
CA ASP A 87 2.40 -6.98 -14.93
C ASP A 87 3.29 -7.87 -15.82
N THR A 88 4.18 -8.64 -15.19
CA THR A 88 5.04 -9.59 -15.91
C THR A 88 4.20 -10.63 -16.67
N TYR A 89 3.19 -11.21 -16.03
CA TYR A 89 2.29 -12.18 -16.69
C TYR A 89 1.46 -11.56 -17.82
N ALA A 90 1.05 -10.30 -17.69
CA ALA A 90 0.28 -9.60 -18.72
C ALA A 90 1.12 -9.28 -19.98
N ASN A 91 2.43 -9.04 -19.80
CA ASN A 91 3.35 -8.68 -20.87
C ASN A 91 4.06 -9.89 -21.52
N VAL A 92 4.23 -11.02 -20.82
CA VAL A 92 4.82 -12.25 -21.40
C VAL A 92 3.96 -12.88 -22.51
N LYS A 93 2.65 -12.57 -22.55
CA LYS A 93 1.73 -13.04 -23.60
C LYS A 93 1.58 -12.08 -24.79
N ALA A 94 2.42 -11.05 -24.90
CA ALA A 94 2.42 -10.09 -25.99
C ALA A 94 3.35 -10.53 -27.14
#